data_AF-A0A950SZJ2-F1
#
_entry.id   AF-A0A950SZJ2-F1
#
_cell.length_a   1.000
_cell.length_b   1.000
_cell.length_c   1.000
_cell.angle_alpha   90.00
_cell.angle_beta   90.00
_cell.angle_gamma   90.00
#
_symmetry.space_group_name_H-M   'P 1'
#
loop_
_entity.id
_entity.type
_entity.pdbx_description
1 polymer ?
#
loop_
_entity_poly.entity_id
_entity_poly.type
_entity_poly.pdbx_seq_one_letter_code
_entity_poly.pdbx_strand_id
1 'polypeptide(L)'
;MQRGNLIVNGYPVEVAADADTPLLDVLRNHLGLRGTKFGCGLEQCGCCMVLVDGKPEKSCGKPLSVVAGKQIVTIEGLGTPDEPHPLQRAFIDEQAGQCGYCLPGILISAKALLDRNPSPSRKEVAEALDDNICRCGSHVRIMRAVERAARLLRGEAA
;
A
#
# COMPACT_ATOMS: atom_id res chain seq x y z
N MET A 1 3.03 17.72 -21.59
CA MET A 1 1.76 17.26 -20.99
C MET A 1 1.06 16.25 -21.88
N GLN A 2 1.11 14.98 -21.48
CA GLN A 2 0.36 13.88 -22.07
C GLN A 2 -0.87 13.60 -21.19
N ARG A 3 -1.99 13.18 -21.79
CA ARG A 3 -3.14 12.64 -21.05
C ARG A 3 -2.91 11.14 -20.82
N GLY A 4 -2.77 10.75 -19.57
CA GLY A 4 -2.65 9.34 -19.15
C GLY A 4 -3.95 8.88 -18.50
N ASN A 5 -4.45 7.73 -18.93
CA ASN A 5 -5.60 7.08 -18.29
C ASN A 5 -5.09 6.08 -17.25
N LEU A 6 -5.66 6.08 -16.05
CA LEU A 6 -5.39 5.10 -15.00
C LEU A 6 -6.71 4.55 -14.47
N ILE A 7 -6.67 3.39 -13.83
CA ILE A 7 -7.79 2.90 -13.02
C ILE A 7 -7.32 2.93 -11.58
N VAL A 8 -7.76 3.91 -10.79
CA VAL A 8 -7.30 4.12 -9.40
C VAL A 8 -8.40 3.74 -8.43
N ASN A 9 -8.13 2.80 -7.54
CA ASN A 9 -9.08 2.26 -6.56
C ASN A 9 -10.41 1.82 -7.20
N GLY A 10 -10.35 1.26 -8.42
CA GLY A 10 -11.52 0.81 -9.19
C GLY A 10 -12.18 1.87 -10.08
N TYR A 11 -11.75 3.13 -10.02
CA TYR A 11 -12.34 4.22 -10.80
C TYR A 11 -11.43 4.66 -11.95
N PRO A 12 -11.93 4.80 -13.19
CA PRO A 12 -11.15 5.37 -14.28
C PRO A 12 -10.88 6.85 -14.01
N VAL A 13 -9.62 7.27 -14.19
CA VAL A 13 -9.19 8.66 -14.03
C VAL A 13 -8.31 9.07 -15.22
N GLU A 14 -8.48 10.30 -15.66
CA GLU A 14 -7.63 10.94 -16.66
C GLU A 14 -6.70 11.94 -15.96
N VAL A 15 -5.41 11.87 -16.25
CA VAL A 15 -4.39 12.74 -15.66
C VAL A 15 -3.64 13.46 -16.77
N ALA A 16 -3.54 14.79 -16.65
CA ALA A 16 -2.68 15.60 -17.51
C ALA A 16 -1.37 15.91 -16.78
N ALA A 17 -0.30 15.20 -17.12
CA ALA A 17 1.05 15.38 -16.55
C ALA A 17 2.12 15.01 -17.60
N ASP A 18 3.40 15.19 -17.27
CA ASP A 18 4.48 14.76 -18.16
C ASP A 18 4.74 13.25 -18.02
N ALA A 19 5.24 12.63 -19.09
CA ALA A 19 5.36 11.17 -19.21
C ALA A 19 6.32 10.55 -18.16
N ASP A 20 7.27 11.33 -17.68
CA ASP A 20 8.25 11.01 -16.65
C ASP A 20 7.80 11.39 -15.23
N THR A 21 6.62 12.02 -15.08
CA THR A 21 6.07 12.38 -13.77
C THR A 21 5.90 11.12 -12.91
N PRO A 22 6.48 11.06 -11.70
CA PRO A 22 6.33 9.90 -10.82
C PRO A 22 4.88 9.64 -10.44
N LEU A 23 4.47 8.37 -10.38
CA LEU A 23 3.14 7.95 -9.95
C LEU A 23 2.79 8.50 -8.57
N LEU A 24 3.78 8.58 -7.67
CA LEU A 24 3.58 9.20 -6.36
C LEU A 24 3.09 10.66 -6.45
N ASP A 25 3.65 11.43 -7.38
CA ASP A 25 3.25 12.82 -7.61
C ASP A 25 1.84 12.89 -8.20
N VAL A 26 1.55 12.06 -9.21
CA VAL A 26 0.21 11.91 -9.80
C VAL A 26 -0.84 11.62 -8.72
N LEU A 27 -0.62 10.62 -7.88
CA LEU A 27 -1.57 10.23 -6.84
C LEU A 27 -1.81 11.37 -5.84
N ARG A 28 -0.74 12.01 -5.35
CA ARG A 28 -0.84 12.98 -4.25
C ARG A 28 -1.29 14.36 -4.70
N ASN A 29 -0.76 14.84 -5.82
CA ASN A 29 -0.85 16.24 -6.24
C ASN A 29 -1.89 16.44 -7.35
N HIS A 30 -2.02 15.48 -8.27
CA HIS A 30 -3.05 15.56 -9.32
C HIS A 30 -4.39 14.97 -8.85
N LEU A 31 -4.37 13.87 -8.09
CA LEU A 31 -5.58 13.16 -7.65
C LEU A 31 -5.97 13.42 -6.18
N GLY A 32 -5.11 14.07 -5.40
CA GLY A 32 -5.38 14.39 -3.98
C GLY A 32 -5.34 13.19 -3.02
N LEU A 33 -4.91 12.00 -3.49
CA LEU A 33 -4.77 10.77 -2.69
C LEU A 33 -3.46 10.83 -1.89
N ARG A 34 -3.55 11.40 -0.68
CA ARG A 34 -2.41 11.73 0.18
C ARG A 34 -2.03 10.61 1.17
N GLY A 35 -2.73 9.49 1.13
CA GLY A 35 -2.46 8.29 1.92
C GLY A 35 -1.07 7.72 1.61
N THR A 36 -0.75 7.54 0.34
CA THR A 36 0.60 7.18 -0.13
C THR A 36 1.62 8.25 0.24
N LYS A 37 2.74 7.89 0.88
CA LYS A 37 3.67 8.87 1.48
C LYS A 37 4.94 9.08 0.68
N PHE A 38 5.45 10.31 0.69
CA PHE A 38 6.79 10.67 0.21
C PHE A 38 7.79 10.58 1.37
N GLY A 39 8.58 9.52 1.43
CA GLY A 39 9.59 9.34 2.48
C GLY A 39 10.99 9.70 2.00
N CYS A 40 11.51 8.93 1.04
CA CYS A 40 12.88 9.11 0.53
C CYS A 40 12.96 9.58 -0.92
N GLY A 41 11.94 9.36 -1.76
CA GLY A 41 12.00 9.61 -3.21
C GLY A 41 12.93 8.68 -4.01
N LEU A 42 13.72 7.85 -3.32
CA LEU A 42 14.80 7.02 -3.87
C LEU A 42 14.53 5.50 -3.77
N GLU A 43 13.27 5.09 -3.63
CA GLU A 43 12.87 3.66 -3.57
C GLU A 43 13.46 2.85 -2.39
N GLN A 44 13.91 3.51 -1.32
CA GLN A 44 14.54 2.85 -0.17
C GLN A 44 13.58 2.50 0.97
N CYS A 45 12.57 3.33 1.24
CA CYS A 45 11.79 3.22 2.49
C CYS A 45 10.46 2.46 2.39
N GLY A 46 9.94 2.25 1.18
CA GLY A 46 8.67 1.55 0.95
C GLY A 46 7.39 2.26 1.42
N CYS A 47 7.44 3.46 2.02
CA CYS A 47 6.22 4.15 2.47
C CYS A 47 5.32 4.64 1.33
N CYS A 48 5.82 4.62 0.09
CA CYS A 48 5.11 4.98 -1.12
C CYS A 48 4.52 3.76 -1.87
N MET A 49 4.49 2.57 -1.24
CA MET A 49 3.99 1.36 -1.87
C MET A 49 2.53 1.52 -2.30
N VAL A 50 2.23 1.10 -3.52
CA VAL A 50 0.87 0.93 -4.08
C VAL A 50 0.82 -0.42 -4.78
N LEU A 51 -0.38 -0.96 -5.05
CA LEU A 51 -0.50 -2.09 -5.98
C LEU A 51 -0.60 -1.56 -7.40
N VAL A 52 0.16 -2.14 -8.32
CA VAL A 52 0.07 -1.94 -9.76
C VAL A 52 -0.23 -3.30 -10.39
N ASP A 53 -1.42 -3.45 -10.98
CA ASP A 53 -1.92 -4.73 -11.48
C ASP A 53 -1.77 -5.88 -10.45
N GLY A 54 -2.07 -5.58 -9.18
CA GLY A 54 -1.98 -6.52 -8.06
C GLY A 54 -0.58 -6.73 -7.47
N LYS A 55 0.48 -6.13 -8.03
CA LYS A 55 1.86 -6.26 -7.53
C LYS A 55 2.26 -5.04 -6.71
N PRO A 56 2.94 -5.20 -5.55
CA PRO A 56 3.40 -4.07 -4.75
C PRO A 56 4.57 -3.38 -5.47
N GLU A 57 4.45 -2.07 -5.68
CA GLU A 57 5.42 -1.25 -6.39
C GLU A 57 5.66 0.09 -5.67
N LYS A 58 6.91 0.57 -5.70
CA LYS A 58 7.33 1.83 -5.10
C LYS A 58 6.95 2.99 -6.05
N SER A 59 5.83 3.66 -5.78
CA SER A 59 5.28 4.69 -6.70
C SER A 59 6.20 5.88 -6.96
N CYS A 60 7.20 6.14 -6.11
CA CYS A 60 8.18 7.22 -6.36
C CYS A 60 9.13 6.94 -7.53
N GLY A 61 9.33 5.68 -7.92
CA GLY A 61 10.20 5.28 -9.03
C GLY A 61 9.46 4.90 -10.32
N LYS A 62 8.12 4.98 -10.34
CA LYS A 62 7.31 4.58 -11.51
C LYS A 62 6.85 5.82 -12.28
N PRO A 63 7.34 6.07 -13.49
CA PRO A 63 6.85 7.19 -14.30
C PRO A 63 5.47 6.91 -14.87
N LEU A 64 4.66 7.95 -15.10
CA LEU A 64 3.30 7.86 -15.63
C LEU A 64 3.23 7.05 -16.93
N SER A 65 4.22 7.21 -17.82
CA SER A 65 4.32 6.47 -19.09
C SER A 65 4.34 4.94 -18.92
N VAL A 66 4.88 4.43 -17.81
CA VAL A 66 4.98 2.98 -17.53
C VAL A 66 3.69 2.44 -16.91
N VAL A 67 2.93 3.29 -16.22
CA VAL A 67 1.72 2.89 -15.48
C VAL A 67 0.41 3.28 -16.15
N ALA A 68 0.47 3.98 -17.28
CA ALA A 68 -0.69 4.28 -18.10
C ALA A 68 -1.47 3.00 -18.45
N GLY A 69 -2.79 3.04 -18.28
CA GLY A 69 -3.73 1.95 -18.51
C GLY A 69 -3.78 0.89 -17.41
N LYS A 70 -2.93 0.97 -16.38
CA LYS A 70 -2.86 -0.04 -15.31
C LYS A 70 -3.86 0.21 -14.19
N GLN A 71 -4.13 -0.85 -13.42
CA GLN A 71 -4.91 -0.76 -12.19
C GLN A 71 -4.00 -0.41 -11.02
N ILE A 72 -4.35 0.64 -10.29
CA ILE A 72 -3.63 1.15 -9.14
C ILE A 72 -4.52 1.03 -7.91
N VAL A 73 -4.02 0.39 -6.84
CA VAL A 73 -4.69 0.38 -5.53
C VAL A 73 -3.78 1.07 -4.51
N THR A 74 -4.32 2.11 -3.87
CA THR A 74 -3.69 2.89 -2.81
C THR A 74 -4.26 2.50 -1.45
N ILE A 75 -3.72 3.04 -0.35
CA ILE A 75 -4.25 2.79 1.00
C ILE A 75 -5.72 3.22 1.13
N GLU A 76 -6.14 4.27 0.42
CA GLU A 76 -7.53 4.73 0.35
C GLU A 76 -8.47 3.70 -0.32
N GLY A 77 -7.92 2.79 -1.14
CA GLY A 77 -8.68 1.74 -1.80
C GLY A 77 -8.89 0.47 -0.96
N LEU A 78 -8.35 0.40 0.26
CA LEU A 78 -8.46 -0.80 1.10
C LEU A 78 -9.78 -0.84 1.88
N GLY A 79 -10.23 0.31 2.38
CA GLY A 79 -11.40 0.42 3.23
C GLY A 79 -11.54 1.83 3.80
N THR A 80 -12.62 2.05 4.53
CA THR A 80 -12.97 3.34 5.15
C THR A 80 -12.85 3.26 6.67
N PRO A 81 -12.90 4.39 7.40
CA PRO A 81 -12.96 4.35 8.87
C PRO A 81 -14.17 3.58 9.42
N ASP A 82 -15.31 3.63 8.73
CA ASP A 82 -16.55 2.97 9.14
C ASP A 82 -16.57 1.49 8.72
N GLU A 83 -15.93 1.16 7.60
CA GLU A 83 -15.80 -0.19 7.07
C GLU A 83 -14.33 -0.48 6.74
N PRO A 84 -13.50 -0.74 7.77
CA PRO A 84 -12.08 -0.98 7.55
C PRO A 84 -11.85 -2.38 6.98
N HIS A 85 -10.86 -2.49 6.08
CA HIS A 85 -10.34 -3.78 5.65
C HIS A 85 -9.86 -4.59 6.87
N PRO A 86 -9.94 -5.94 6.87
CA PRO A 86 -9.39 -6.76 7.95
C PRO A 86 -7.94 -6.46 8.33
N LEU A 87 -7.11 -6.07 7.36
CA LEU A 87 -5.75 -5.54 7.63
C LEU A 87 -5.77 -4.25 8.45
N GLN A 88 -6.57 -3.26 8.05
CA GLN A 88 -6.69 -2.00 8.80
C GLN A 88 -7.22 -2.26 10.22
N ARG A 89 -8.22 -3.13 10.36
CA ARG A 89 -8.77 -3.53 11.66
C ARG A 89 -7.72 -4.21 12.54
N ALA A 90 -6.98 -5.18 12.00
CA ALA A 90 -5.95 -5.89 12.75
C ALA A 90 -4.81 -4.95 13.21
N PHE A 91 -4.44 -3.96 12.40
CA PHE A 91 -3.44 -2.96 12.79
C PHE A 91 -3.92 -2.06 13.93
N ILE A 92 -5.23 -1.76 13.99
CA ILE A 92 -5.84 -1.04 15.11
C ILE A 92 -5.83 -1.93 16.36
N ASP A 93 -6.32 -3.17 16.26
CA ASP A 93 -6.42 -4.10 17.39
C ASP A 93 -5.06 -4.44 18.01
N GLU A 94 -4.04 -4.71 17.18
CA GLU A 94 -2.66 -4.97 17.63
C GLU A 94 -1.90 -3.69 17.98
N GLN A 95 -2.55 -2.54 17.79
CA GLN A 95 -1.99 -1.21 17.96
C GLN A 95 -0.64 -1.08 17.21
N ALA A 96 -0.55 -1.63 16.00
CA ALA A 96 0.69 -1.74 15.24
C ALA A 96 1.26 -0.37 14.78
N GLY A 97 0.44 0.67 14.82
CA GLY A 97 0.82 2.04 14.53
C GLY A 97 1.44 2.79 15.71
N GLN A 98 2.48 3.56 15.41
CA GLN A 98 3.00 4.62 16.29
C GLN A 98 2.83 5.97 15.59
N CYS A 99 3.86 6.48 14.89
CA CYS A 99 3.74 7.73 14.12
C CYS A 99 2.85 7.59 12.87
N GLY A 100 2.59 6.36 12.42
CA GLY A 100 1.71 6.07 11.29
C GLY A 100 2.31 6.26 9.89
N TYR A 101 3.47 6.90 9.76
CA TYR A 101 3.99 7.33 8.44
C TYR A 101 4.32 6.18 7.48
N CYS A 102 4.86 5.07 7.99
CA CYS A 102 5.19 3.89 7.19
C CYS A 102 3.99 2.98 6.88
N LEU A 103 2.89 3.11 7.64
CA LEU A 103 1.80 2.14 7.61
C LEU A 103 1.08 2.03 6.25
N PRO A 104 0.86 3.11 5.48
CA PRO A 104 0.24 2.98 4.16
C PRO A 104 0.98 2.00 3.25
N GLY A 105 2.31 2.11 3.17
CA GLY A 105 3.11 1.21 2.37
C GLY A 105 3.14 -0.22 2.91
N ILE A 106 3.21 -0.38 4.24
CA ILE A 106 3.18 -1.69 4.91
C ILE A 106 1.86 -2.41 4.66
N LEU A 107 0.73 -1.71 4.78
CA LEU A 107 -0.61 -2.29 4.58
C LEU A 107 -0.79 -2.75 3.13
N ILE A 108 -0.25 -2.00 2.16
CA ILE A 108 -0.25 -2.39 0.75
C ILE A 108 0.60 -3.64 0.51
N SER A 109 1.83 -3.68 1.03
CA SER A 109 2.69 -4.87 0.90
C SER A 109 2.06 -6.11 1.56
N ALA A 110 1.47 -5.93 2.73
CA ALA A 110 0.74 -6.99 3.44
C ALA A 110 -0.49 -7.45 2.64
N LYS A 111 -1.25 -6.53 2.04
CA LYS A 111 -2.36 -6.88 1.15
C LYS A 111 -1.88 -7.73 -0.03
N ALA A 112 -0.81 -7.32 -0.71
CA ALA A 112 -0.23 -8.11 -1.81
C ALA A 112 0.20 -9.51 -1.39
N LEU A 113 0.64 -9.70 -0.14
CA LEU A 113 0.92 -11.03 0.41
C LEU A 113 -0.35 -11.83 0.66
N LEU A 114 -1.35 -11.25 1.32
CA LEU A 114 -2.54 -11.99 1.72
C LEU A 114 -3.47 -12.30 0.55
N ASP A 115 -3.47 -11.48 -0.50
CA ASP A 115 -4.19 -11.75 -1.74
C ASP A 115 -3.62 -12.99 -2.48
N ARG A 116 -2.30 -13.25 -2.36
CA ARG A 116 -1.63 -14.41 -3.00
C ARG A 116 -1.52 -15.65 -2.10
N ASN A 117 -1.32 -15.43 -0.80
CA ASN A 117 -1.15 -16.47 0.20
C ASN A 117 -1.99 -16.08 1.43
N PRO A 118 -3.22 -16.62 1.55
CA PRO A 118 -4.11 -16.32 2.66
C PRO A 118 -3.63 -16.85 4.02
N SER A 119 -2.61 -17.70 4.07
CA SER A 119 -2.07 -18.29 5.31
C SER A 119 -0.53 -18.30 5.32
N PRO A 120 0.10 -17.13 5.28
CA PRO A 120 1.56 -17.04 5.23
C PRO A 120 2.18 -17.40 6.58
N SER A 121 3.34 -18.03 6.53
CA SER A 121 4.21 -18.17 7.68
C SER A 121 4.75 -16.80 8.12
N ARG A 122 5.17 -16.69 9.37
CA ARG A 122 5.82 -15.48 9.90
C ARG A 122 7.04 -15.06 9.07
N LYS A 123 7.78 -16.03 8.53
CA LYS A 123 8.93 -15.77 7.66
C LYS A 123 8.50 -15.10 6.34
N GLU A 124 7.46 -15.61 5.69
CA GLU A 124 6.91 -15.02 4.47
C GLU A 124 6.33 -13.62 4.70
N VAL A 125 5.73 -13.38 5.88
CA VAL A 125 5.31 -12.02 6.27
C VAL A 125 6.52 -11.08 6.37
N ALA A 126 7.63 -11.54 6.94
CA ALA A 126 8.82 -10.70 7.12
C ALA A 126 9.46 -10.38 5.77
N GLU A 127 9.60 -11.39 4.91
CA GLU A 127 10.11 -11.24 3.54
C GLU A 127 9.24 -10.29 2.71
N ALA A 128 7.91 -10.35 2.85
CA ALA A 128 7.00 -9.44 2.14
C ALA A 128 7.08 -7.99 2.61
N LEU A 129 7.61 -7.72 3.82
CA LEU A 129 7.72 -6.40 4.42
C LEU A 129 9.15 -5.86 4.46
N ASP A 130 10.13 -6.59 3.92
CA ASP A 130 11.57 -6.26 4.02
C ASP A 130 11.89 -4.89 3.40
N ASP A 131 11.15 -4.52 2.34
CA ASP A 131 11.23 -3.22 1.66
C ASP A 131 10.53 -2.07 2.40
N ASN A 132 9.88 -2.32 3.54
CA ASN A 132 9.12 -1.32 4.30
C ASN A 132 9.81 -0.95 5.62
N ILE A 133 10.46 0.21 5.65
CA ILE A 133 11.19 0.69 6.83
C ILE A 133 10.24 1.32 7.86
N CYS A 134 10.28 0.87 9.11
CA CYS A 134 9.62 1.51 10.25
C CYS A 134 10.64 1.98 11.30
N ARG A 135 10.79 3.30 11.48
CA ARG A 135 11.74 3.86 12.45
C ARG A 135 11.25 3.85 13.90
N CYS A 136 9.95 3.69 14.12
CA CYS A 136 9.35 3.58 15.46
C CYS A 136 9.63 2.22 16.14
N GLY A 137 10.12 1.22 15.41
CA GLY A 137 10.43 -0.10 15.97
C GLY A 137 9.19 -0.96 16.26
N SER A 138 8.03 -0.71 15.63
CA SER A 138 6.80 -1.47 15.88
C SER A 138 6.68 -2.79 15.09
N HIS A 139 7.76 -3.27 14.46
CA HIS A 139 7.74 -4.43 13.54
C HIS A 139 7.08 -5.66 14.16
N VAL A 140 7.36 -6.02 15.41
CA VAL A 140 6.76 -7.19 16.05
C VAL A 140 5.22 -7.09 16.09
N ARG A 141 4.66 -5.90 16.32
CA ARG A 141 3.21 -5.65 16.33
C ARG A 141 2.64 -5.64 14.91
N ILE A 142 3.37 -5.07 13.95
CA ILE A 142 3.02 -5.10 12.53
C ILE A 142 2.89 -6.56 12.05
N MET A 143 3.88 -7.40 12.37
CA MET A 143 3.88 -8.82 12.02
C MET A 143 2.65 -9.55 12.59
N ARG A 144 2.36 -9.35 13.88
CA ARG A 144 1.15 -9.90 14.52
C ARG A 144 -0.14 -9.41 13.86
N ALA A 145 -0.19 -8.14 13.46
CA ALA A 145 -1.36 -7.58 12.78
C ALA A 145 -1.60 -8.22 11.41
N VAL A 146 -0.54 -8.50 10.64
CA VAL A 146 -0.68 -9.23 9.37
C VAL A 146 -1.14 -10.67 9.60
N GLU A 147 -0.56 -11.37 10.58
CA GLU A 147 -0.98 -12.73 10.97
C GLU A 147 -2.47 -12.76 11.41
N ARG A 148 -2.90 -11.80 12.23
CA ARG A 148 -4.30 -11.62 12.66
C ARG A 148 -5.21 -11.31 11.47
N ALA A 149 -4.80 -10.42 10.56
CA ALA A 149 -5.57 -10.12 9.35
C ALA A 149 -5.75 -11.34 8.45
N ALA A 150 -4.74 -12.20 8.34
CA ALA A 150 -4.83 -13.46 7.60
C ALA A 150 -5.92 -14.38 8.18
N ARG A 151 -5.98 -14.51 9.52
CA ARG A 151 -7.03 -15.26 10.21
C ARG A 151 -8.42 -14.67 9.93
N LEU A 152 -8.58 -13.35 10.07
CA LEU A 152 -9.84 -12.66 9.81
C LEU A 152 -10.34 -12.86 8.38
N LEU A 153 -9.44 -12.79 7.38
CA LEU A 153 -9.78 -13.02 5.97
C LEU A 153 -10.22 -14.46 5.68
N ARG A 154 -9.78 -15.44 6.48
CA ARG A 154 -10.23 -16.83 6.41
C ARG A 154 -11.50 -17.12 7.22
N GLY A 155 -12.07 -16.10 7.89
CA GLY A 155 -13.25 -16.25 8.74
C GLY A 155 -12.97 -16.92 10.09
N GLU A 156 -11.71 -16.95 10.54
CA GLU A 156 -11.33 -17.49 11.84
C GLU A 156 -11.60 -16.46 12.96
N ALA A 157 -11.92 -16.94 14.16
CA ALA A 157 -12.07 -16.08 15.33
C ALA A 157 -10.76 -15.34 15.64
N ALA A 158 -10.91 -14.07 16.04
CA ALA A 158 -9.83 -13.09 16.14
C ALA A 158 -8.86 -13.36 17.30
#